data_AF-A0A264Y438-F1
#
_entry.id   AF-A0A264Y438-F1
#
_cell.length_a   1.000
_cell.length_b   1.000
_cell.length_c   1.000
_cell.angle_alpha   90.00
_cell.angle_beta   90.00
_cell.angle_gamma   90.00
#
_symmetry.space_group_name_H-M   'P 1'
#
loop_
_entity.id
_entity.type
_entity.pdbx_description
1 polymer ?
#
loop_
_entity_poly.entity_id
_entity_poly.type
_entity_poly.pdbx_seq_one_letter_code
_entity_poly.pdbx_strand_id
1 'polypeptide(L)'
;MIEQTPNLSNTDIHKAIELLNKPEYSIVLNKIHDEYLYWDKAKYMVPKDVAPDVFWYAIKLKRNMNRMNIVFGNIQFHFTVTGKMQQMLHEFDLNFGGNLESGGIIPEKDHKVYLVSSIMEEAIASSQMEGASTTRKVAKDMLRKQIKPINKSQQMIANNYATIQYLVEHKGDDFSKEALLNIHHLISTNTLEKTTDEGAFRTDDSIMVMNNINGEVVHTPPSASDIEGLIGLT
;
A
#
# COMPACT_ATOMS: atom_id res chain seq x y z
N MET A 1 -16.88 -7.00 -7.78
CA MET A 1 -16.12 -7.58 -8.91
C MET A 1 -15.53 -6.46 -9.79
N ILE A 2 -14.23 -6.52 -10.12
CA ILE A 2 -13.61 -5.56 -11.05
C ILE A 2 -14.21 -5.77 -12.45
N GLU A 3 -14.69 -4.70 -13.09
CA GLU A 3 -15.29 -4.79 -14.43
C GLU A 3 -14.28 -5.33 -15.45
N GLN A 4 -14.71 -6.26 -16.30
CA GLN A 4 -13.85 -6.80 -17.35
C GLN A 4 -13.59 -5.76 -18.44
N THR A 5 -12.35 -5.65 -18.88
CA THR A 5 -11.98 -4.76 -19.99
C THR A 5 -12.36 -5.35 -21.34
N PRO A 6 -12.49 -4.54 -22.40
CA PRO A 6 -12.63 -5.04 -23.77
C PRO A 6 -11.51 -6.02 -24.15
N ASN A 7 -11.86 -7.04 -24.92
CA ASN A 7 -10.88 -7.98 -25.47
C ASN A 7 -10.14 -7.34 -26.64
N LEU A 8 -8.86 -7.01 -26.44
CA LEU A 8 -8.03 -6.29 -27.41
C LEU A 8 -7.52 -7.16 -28.56
N SER A 9 -7.64 -8.50 -28.50
CA SER A 9 -7.14 -9.40 -29.56
C SER A 9 -7.84 -9.18 -30.90
N ASN A 10 -9.07 -8.68 -30.90
CA ASN A 10 -9.88 -8.40 -32.08
C ASN A 10 -9.93 -6.89 -32.44
N THR A 11 -9.23 -6.05 -31.69
CA THR A 11 -9.26 -4.59 -31.87
C THR A 11 -8.14 -4.15 -32.81
N ASP A 12 -8.46 -3.23 -33.72
CA ASP A 12 -7.52 -2.70 -34.71
C ASP A 12 -6.42 -1.83 -34.04
N ILE A 13 -5.20 -2.37 -33.99
CA ILE A 13 -4.03 -1.70 -33.42
C ILE A 13 -3.65 -0.44 -34.22
N HIS A 14 -3.86 -0.41 -35.53
CA HIS A 14 -3.49 0.73 -36.36
C HIS A 14 -4.34 1.95 -36.01
N LYS A 15 -5.65 1.76 -35.81
CA LYS A 15 -6.53 2.83 -35.31
C LYS A 15 -6.11 3.30 -33.93
N ALA A 16 -5.74 2.38 -33.03
CA ALA A 16 -5.29 2.74 -31.69
C ALA A 16 -4.00 3.59 -31.71
N ILE A 17 -3.05 3.27 -32.59
CA ILE A 17 -1.83 4.06 -32.80
C ILE A 17 -2.16 5.42 -33.42
N GLU A 18 -3.09 5.48 -34.38
CA GLU A 18 -3.53 6.74 -34.99
C GLU A 18 -4.11 7.70 -33.93
N LEU A 19 -4.91 7.19 -32.99
CA LEU A 19 -5.47 7.98 -31.89
C LEU A 19 -4.39 8.61 -31.00
N LEU A 20 -3.25 7.93 -30.78
CA LEU A 20 -2.16 8.45 -29.96
C LEU A 20 -1.48 9.68 -30.58
N ASN A 21 -1.55 9.82 -31.91
CA ASN A 21 -0.93 10.93 -32.64
C ASN A 21 -1.88 12.12 -32.86
N LYS A 22 -3.17 11.99 -32.50
CA LYS A 22 -4.20 13.02 -32.69
C LYS A 22 -4.22 14.00 -31.51
N PRO A 23 -3.87 15.29 -31.71
CA PRO A 23 -3.80 16.27 -30.63
C PRO A 23 -5.14 16.47 -29.91
N GLU A 24 -6.27 16.31 -30.60
CA GLU A 24 -7.62 16.49 -30.03
C GLU A 24 -7.92 15.51 -28.88
N TYR A 25 -7.29 14.33 -28.87
CA TYR A 25 -7.49 13.32 -27.82
C TYR A 25 -6.43 13.39 -26.72
N SER A 26 -5.37 14.18 -26.90
CA SER A 26 -4.21 14.24 -26.00
C SER A 26 -4.60 14.60 -24.56
N ILE A 27 -5.52 15.56 -24.37
CA ILE A 27 -5.98 16.01 -23.05
C ILE A 27 -6.63 14.85 -22.28
N VAL A 28 -7.56 14.15 -22.91
CA VAL A 28 -8.29 13.03 -22.29
C VAL A 28 -7.35 11.85 -22.05
N LEU A 29 -6.50 11.51 -23.01
CA LEU A 29 -5.50 10.44 -22.90
C LEU A 29 -4.47 10.72 -21.79
N ASN A 30 -4.02 11.97 -21.66
CA ASN A 30 -3.09 12.38 -20.60
C ASN A 30 -3.78 12.28 -19.23
N LYS A 31 -5.01 12.78 -19.10
CA LYS A 31 -5.76 12.68 -17.83
C LYS A 31 -5.93 11.23 -17.37
N ILE A 32 -6.39 10.34 -18.25
CA ILE A 32 -6.56 8.90 -17.95
C ILE A 32 -5.23 8.22 -17.63
N HIS A 33 -4.15 8.63 -18.31
CA HIS A 33 -2.82 8.12 -18.05
C HIS A 33 -2.31 8.56 -16.68
N ASP A 34 -2.36 9.86 -16.38
CA ASP A 34 -1.83 10.48 -15.18
C ASP A 34 -2.55 10.04 -13.91
N GLU A 35 -3.89 9.96 -13.95
CA GLU A 35 -4.72 9.43 -12.85
C GLU A 35 -4.77 7.89 -12.82
N TYR A 36 -4.06 7.22 -13.73
CA TYR A 36 -4.00 5.76 -13.88
C TYR A 36 -5.38 5.08 -13.91
N LEU A 37 -6.38 5.73 -14.52
CA LEU A 37 -7.77 5.26 -14.47
C LEU A 37 -7.93 3.88 -15.10
N TYR A 38 -8.75 3.04 -14.44
CA TYR A 38 -9.15 1.75 -14.96
C TYR A 38 -10.36 1.88 -15.91
N TRP A 39 -10.70 0.79 -16.58
CA TRP A 39 -11.74 0.73 -17.61
C TRP A 39 -13.12 1.22 -17.12
N ASP A 40 -13.47 0.88 -15.89
CA ASP A 40 -14.72 1.29 -15.21
C ASP A 40 -14.98 2.80 -15.29
N LYS A 41 -13.91 3.61 -15.23
CA LYS A 41 -13.97 5.07 -15.36
C LYS A 41 -13.64 5.55 -16.78
N ALA A 42 -12.60 4.98 -17.39
CA ALA A 42 -12.09 5.43 -18.68
C ALA A 42 -13.13 5.32 -19.80
N LYS A 43 -14.00 4.30 -19.77
CA LYS A 43 -15.04 4.07 -20.80
C LYS A 43 -16.04 5.22 -20.94
N TYR A 44 -16.26 6.00 -19.87
CA TYR A 44 -17.16 7.16 -19.88
C TYR A 44 -16.48 8.45 -20.33
N MET A 45 -15.15 8.43 -20.49
CA MET A 45 -14.36 9.57 -20.95
C MET A 45 -14.04 9.48 -22.45
N VAL A 46 -14.43 8.40 -23.12
CA VAL A 46 -14.17 8.18 -24.54
C VAL A 46 -14.91 9.23 -25.38
N PRO A 47 -14.23 9.92 -26.32
CA PRO A 47 -14.87 10.81 -27.28
C PRO A 47 -15.96 10.10 -28.11
N LYS A 48 -17.08 10.79 -28.40
CA LYS A 48 -18.25 10.18 -29.05
C LYS A 48 -17.98 9.62 -30.45
N ASP A 49 -16.97 10.15 -31.12
CA ASP A 49 -16.52 9.79 -32.45
C ASP A 49 -15.54 8.60 -32.46
N VAL A 50 -15.18 8.07 -31.28
CA VAL A 50 -14.21 6.99 -31.13
C VAL A 50 -14.85 5.76 -30.48
N ALA A 51 -14.53 4.59 -31.03
CA ALA A 51 -14.96 3.33 -30.44
C ALA A 51 -14.24 3.07 -29.08
N PRO A 52 -14.96 2.73 -27.99
CA PRO A 52 -14.37 2.57 -26.66
C PRO A 52 -13.25 1.54 -26.55
N ASP A 53 -13.33 0.43 -27.29
CA ASP A 53 -12.33 -0.62 -27.34
C ASP A 53 -11.03 -0.13 -28.00
N VAL A 54 -11.13 0.62 -29.11
CA VAL A 54 -9.97 1.23 -29.78
C VAL A 54 -9.31 2.27 -28.88
N PHE A 55 -10.10 3.10 -28.19
CA PHE A 55 -9.57 4.08 -27.25
C PHE A 55 -8.89 3.41 -26.04
N TRP A 56 -9.48 2.35 -25.50
CA TRP A 56 -8.86 1.54 -24.45
C TRP A 56 -7.55 0.89 -24.91
N TYR A 57 -7.50 0.42 -26.16
CA TYR A 57 -6.27 -0.11 -26.72
C TYR A 57 -5.18 0.98 -26.80
N ALA A 58 -5.53 2.19 -27.25
CA ALA A 58 -4.58 3.32 -27.26
C ALA A 58 -4.02 3.60 -25.85
N ILE A 59 -4.87 3.62 -24.81
CA ILE A 59 -4.45 3.77 -23.41
C ILE A 59 -3.46 2.66 -23.01
N LYS A 60 -3.78 1.40 -23.33
CA LYS A 60 -2.93 0.24 -23.02
C LYS A 60 -1.59 0.27 -23.77
N LEU A 61 -1.58 0.69 -25.03
CA LEU A 61 -0.35 0.89 -25.81
C LEU A 61 0.54 1.94 -25.15
N LYS A 62 -0.01 3.11 -24.83
CA LYS A 62 0.72 4.19 -24.15
C LYS A 62 1.34 3.73 -22.82
N ARG A 63 0.60 2.98 -22.00
CA ARG A 63 1.13 2.39 -20.75
C ARG A 63 2.24 1.37 -21.04
N ASN A 64 2.04 0.51 -22.03
CA ASN A 64 3.01 -0.54 -22.38
C ASN A 64 4.35 0.01 -22.90
N MET A 65 4.37 1.17 -23.55
CA MET A 65 5.59 1.78 -24.09
C MET A 65 6.66 2.05 -23.02
N ASN A 66 6.24 2.45 -21.82
CA ASN A 66 7.14 2.76 -20.69
C ASN A 66 6.90 1.80 -19.52
N ARG A 67 6.54 0.54 -19.80
CA ARG A 67 6.30 -0.43 -18.73
C ARG A 67 7.60 -0.74 -17.99
N MET A 68 7.50 -0.79 -16.69
CA MET A 68 8.49 -1.37 -15.79
C MET A 68 7.98 -2.76 -15.40
N ASN A 69 8.87 -3.76 -15.48
CA ASN A 69 8.56 -5.10 -15.00
C ASN A 69 9.14 -5.27 -13.59
N ILE A 70 8.37 -5.89 -12.71
CA ILE A 70 8.81 -6.32 -11.39
C ILE A 70 8.50 -7.81 -11.27
N VAL A 71 9.38 -8.57 -10.64
CA VAL A 71 9.19 -10.01 -10.41
C VAL A 71 9.20 -10.26 -8.91
N PHE A 72 8.19 -10.97 -8.42
CA PHE A 72 8.12 -11.51 -7.06
C PHE A 72 7.99 -13.03 -7.18
N GLY A 73 9.00 -13.77 -6.76
CA GLY A 73 9.05 -15.22 -6.96
C GLY A 73 8.85 -15.62 -8.43
N ASN A 74 7.77 -16.35 -8.70
CA ASN A 74 7.37 -16.77 -10.05
C ASN A 74 6.34 -15.83 -10.72
N ILE A 75 5.92 -14.75 -10.05
CA ILE A 75 4.90 -13.81 -10.55
C ILE A 75 5.58 -12.58 -11.14
N GLN A 76 5.28 -12.30 -12.42
CA GLN A 76 5.70 -11.08 -13.10
C GLN A 76 4.57 -10.05 -13.07
N PHE A 77 4.87 -8.91 -12.46
CA PHE A 77 4.03 -7.71 -12.49
C PHE A 77 4.60 -6.69 -13.46
N HIS A 78 3.74 -5.78 -13.90
CA HIS A 78 4.15 -4.62 -14.67
C HIS A 78 3.33 -3.40 -14.27
N PHE A 79 3.97 -2.25 -14.30
CA PHE A 79 3.34 -0.96 -14.07
C PHE A 79 4.03 0.10 -14.93
N THR A 80 3.45 1.29 -15.02
CA THR A 80 4.04 2.41 -15.76
C THR A 80 4.15 3.59 -14.83
N VAL A 81 5.33 4.19 -14.75
CA VAL A 81 5.52 5.46 -14.05
C VAL A 81 4.97 6.59 -14.92
N THR A 82 4.00 7.33 -14.39
CA THR A 82 3.38 8.46 -15.08
C THR A 82 4.09 9.76 -14.72
N GLY A 83 3.91 10.80 -15.54
CA GLY A 83 4.41 12.14 -15.21
C GLY A 83 3.84 12.66 -13.89
N LYS A 84 2.57 12.35 -13.59
CA LYS A 84 1.94 12.71 -12.32
C LYS A 84 2.57 11.99 -11.12
N MET A 85 2.91 10.71 -11.24
CA MET A 85 3.63 9.99 -10.18
C MET A 85 4.99 10.62 -9.91
N GLN A 86 5.74 11.00 -10.97
CA GLN A 86 7.01 11.70 -10.82
C GLN A 86 6.85 13.09 -10.19
N GLN A 87 5.82 13.84 -10.58
CA GLN A 87 5.49 15.11 -9.94
C GLN A 87 5.23 14.91 -8.44
N MET A 88 4.45 13.90 -8.06
CA MET A 88 4.16 13.59 -6.66
C MET A 88 5.42 13.20 -5.88
N LEU A 89 6.31 12.41 -6.48
CA LEU A 89 7.61 12.08 -5.86
C LEU A 89 8.47 13.32 -5.69
N HIS A 90 8.55 14.20 -6.69
CA HIS A 90 9.29 15.45 -6.60
C HIS A 90 8.73 16.38 -5.51
N GLU A 91 7.42 16.53 -5.45
CA GLU A 91 6.74 17.28 -4.37
C GLU A 91 7.03 16.65 -3.01
N PHE A 92 7.05 15.32 -2.91
CA PHE A 92 7.42 14.61 -1.69
C PHE A 92 8.86 14.92 -1.27
N ASP A 93 9.83 14.75 -2.17
CA ASP A 93 11.27 14.99 -1.91
C ASP A 93 11.54 16.42 -1.42
N LEU A 94 10.92 17.42 -2.07
CA LEU A 94 11.06 18.83 -1.69
C LEU A 94 10.54 19.11 -0.27
N ASN A 95 9.43 18.47 0.12
CA ASN A 95 8.80 18.70 1.41
C ASN A 95 9.38 17.86 2.55
N PHE A 96 9.95 16.68 2.24
CA PHE A 96 10.48 15.74 3.23
C PHE A 96 11.97 15.97 3.52
N GLY A 97 12.80 16.18 2.49
CA GLY A 97 14.26 16.30 2.63
C GLY A 97 14.74 17.68 3.12
N GLY A 98 14.05 18.76 2.72
CA GLY A 98 14.47 20.13 3.03
C GLY A 98 14.12 20.65 4.42
N ASN A 99 13.00 20.19 5.01
CA ASN A 99 12.45 20.77 6.26
C ASN A 99 12.85 20.02 7.54
N LEU A 100 13.33 18.78 7.44
CA LEU A 100 13.75 17.99 8.61
C LEU A 100 15.17 18.35 9.08
N GLU A 101 16.06 18.75 8.17
CA GLU A 101 17.44 19.15 8.49
C GLU A 101 17.65 20.67 8.55
N SER A 102 16.83 21.46 7.84
CA SER A 102 16.81 22.92 7.96
C SER A 102 16.23 23.31 9.32
N GLY A 103 17.10 23.47 10.32
CA GLY A 103 16.81 23.90 11.70
C GLY A 103 15.41 24.48 11.90
N GLY A 104 14.46 23.59 12.22
CA GLY A 104 13.07 23.94 12.38
C GLY A 104 12.87 24.92 13.54
N ILE A 105 11.71 25.58 13.52
CA ILE A 105 11.19 26.50 14.57
C ILE A 105 11.16 25.83 15.97
N ILE A 106 11.29 24.51 16.03
CA ILE A 106 11.25 23.70 17.25
C ILE A 106 12.67 23.55 17.79
N PRO A 107 12.93 23.96 19.04
CA PRO A 107 14.22 23.72 19.69
C PRO A 107 14.58 22.23 19.70
N GLU A 108 15.84 21.89 19.44
CA GLU A 108 16.36 20.51 19.37
C GLU A 108 15.97 19.62 20.58
N LYS A 109 15.84 20.23 21.76
CA LYS A 109 15.36 19.57 22.99
C LYS A 109 13.92 19.06 22.91
N ASP A 110 13.05 19.72 22.14
CA ASP A 110 11.63 19.40 22.03
C ASP A 110 11.38 18.36 20.93
N HIS A 111 12.31 18.20 19.98
CA HIS A 111 12.23 17.19 18.90
C HIS A 111 12.02 15.77 19.44
N LYS A 112 12.74 15.39 20.50
CA LYS A 112 12.60 14.05 21.10
C LYS A 112 11.20 13.84 21.69
N VAL A 113 10.63 14.86 22.32
CA VAL A 113 9.29 14.79 22.91
C VAL A 113 8.22 14.69 21.82
N TYR A 114 8.34 15.47 20.76
CA TYR A 114 7.43 15.39 19.61
C TYR A 114 7.52 14.03 18.92
N LEU A 115 8.73 13.51 18.69
CA LEU A 115 8.93 12.20 18.08
C LEU A 115 8.27 11.09 18.90
N VAL A 116 8.51 11.07 20.22
CA VAL A 116 7.86 10.08 21.11
C VAL A 116 6.34 10.22 21.07
N SER A 117 5.80 11.43 21.09
CA SER A 117 4.36 11.62 20.96
C SER A 117 3.84 11.16 19.60
N SER A 118 4.54 11.42 18.50
CA SER A 118 4.13 10.98 17.15
C SER A 118 4.13 9.46 17.04
N ILE A 119 5.13 8.77 17.59
CA ILE A 119 5.17 7.30 17.62
C ILE A 119 3.98 6.73 18.40
N MET A 120 3.61 7.34 19.55
CA MET A 120 2.42 6.93 20.29
C MET A 120 1.14 7.13 19.48
N GLU A 121 1.01 8.26 18.77
CA GLU A 121 -0.16 8.51 17.92
C GLU A 121 -0.26 7.50 16.78
N GLU A 122 0.86 7.19 16.14
CA GLU A 122 0.92 6.22 15.04
C GLU A 122 0.49 4.84 15.50
N ALA A 123 1.06 4.36 16.62
CA ALA A 123 0.68 3.07 17.20
C ALA A 123 -0.82 2.98 17.55
N ILE A 124 -1.41 4.08 18.02
CA ILE A 124 -2.84 4.14 18.32
C ILE A 124 -3.66 4.12 17.04
N ALA A 125 -3.33 4.97 16.07
CA ALA A 125 -4.09 5.13 14.83
C ALA A 125 -4.05 3.85 13.99
N SER A 126 -2.86 3.28 13.78
CA SER A 126 -2.66 2.04 13.04
C SER A 126 -3.44 0.89 13.70
N SER A 127 -3.31 0.68 15.01
CA SER A 127 -4.05 -0.41 15.67
C SER A 127 -5.56 -0.18 15.66
N GLN A 128 -6.05 1.07 15.68
CA GLN A 128 -7.47 1.37 15.51
C GLN A 128 -7.99 1.05 14.10
N MET A 129 -7.18 1.30 13.06
CA MET A 129 -7.50 0.87 11.69
C MET A 129 -7.65 -0.65 11.60
N GLU A 130 -6.82 -1.39 12.34
CA GLU A 130 -6.89 -2.85 12.48
C GLU A 130 -7.96 -3.35 13.48
N GLY A 131 -8.82 -2.46 13.98
CA GLY A 131 -9.99 -2.82 14.80
C GLY A 131 -9.80 -2.76 16.31
N ALA A 132 -8.69 -2.22 16.82
CA ALA A 132 -8.51 -1.99 18.26
C ALA A 132 -9.54 -0.97 18.78
N SER A 133 -10.55 -1.46 19.50
CA SER A 133 -11.56 -0.60 20.12
C SER A 133 -11.06 -0.05 21.45
N THR A 134 -10.32 1.06 21.41
CA THR A 134 -9.89 1.81 22.59
C THR A 134 -9.87 3.30 22.26
N THR A 135 -10.34 4.15 23.18
CA THR A 135 -10.29 5.60 22.94
C THR A 135 -8.84 6.09 22.93
N ARG A 136 -8.56 7.08 22.07
CA ARG A 136 -7.23 7.71 21.98
C ARG A 136 -6.72 8.19 23.34
N LYS A 137 -7.59 8.77 24.18
CA LYS A 137 -7.23 9.25 25.52
C LYS A 137 -6.73 8.11 26.42
N VAL A 138 -7.48 7.01 26.49
CA VAL A 138 -7.12 5.85 27.30
C VAL A 138 -5.84 5.20 26.79
N ALA A 139 -5.72 5.01 25.47
CA ALA A 139 -4.55 4.42 24.86
C ALA A 139 -3.28 5.27 25.10
N LYS A 140 -3.38 6.58 24.92
CA LYS A 140 -2.27 7.51 25.14
C LYS A 140 -1.85 7.57 26.61
N ASP A 141 -2.80 7.56 27.54
CA ASP A 141 -2.49 7.48 28.97
C ASP A 141 -1.82 6.17 29.33
N MET A 142 -2.28 5.05 28.76
CA MET A 142 -1.69 3.73 28.94
C MET A 142 -0.22 3.70 28.51
N LEU A 143 0.08 4.16 27.28
CA LEU A 143 1.44 4.19 26.75
C LEU A 143 2.35 5.12 27.57
N ARG A 144 1.89 6.33 27.90
CA ARG A 144 2.67 7.32 28.67
C ARG A 144 3.02 6.86 30.08
N LYS A 145 2.08 6.19 30.75
CA LYS A 145 2.24 5.73 32.13
C LYS A 145 2.77 4.29 32.20
N GLN A 146 3.07 3.67 31.06
CA GLN A 146 3.50 2.27 30.95
C GLN A 146 2.54 1.32 31.70
N ILE A 147 1.24 1.61 31.61
CA ILE A 147 0.21 0.77 32.23
C ILE A 147 0.10 -0.50 31.41
N LYS A 148 0.07 -1.66 32.10
CA LYS A 148 -0.12 -2.95 31.43
C LYS A 148 -1.46 -2.99 30.69
N PRO A 149 -1.50 -3.48 29.44
CA PRO A 149 -2.75 -3.63 28.71
C PRO A 149 -3.68 -4.60 29.45
N ILE A 150 -4.95 -4.24 29.56
CA ILE A 150 -5.95 -5.06 30.28
C ILE A 150 -6.88 -5.85 29.35
N ASN A 151 -6.78 -5.63 28.03
CA ASN A 151 -7.58 -6.31 27.02
C ASN A 151 -6.84 -6.39 25.68
N LYS A 152 -7.38 -7.17 24.73
CA LYS A 152 -6.81 -7.38 23.40
C LYS A 152 -6.56 -6.08 22.63
N SER A 153 -7.50 -5.14 22.60
CA SER A 153 -7.34 -3.84 21.91
C SER A 153 -6.16 -3.03 22.45
N GLN A 154 -6.02 -2.99 23.78
CA GLN A 154 -4.88 -2.33 24.43
C GLN A 154 -3.57 -3.08 24.18
N GLN A 155 -3.60 -4.42 24.14
CA GLN A 155 -2.44 -5.23 23.78
C GLN A 155 -1.97 -4.93 22.35
N MET A 156 -2.89 -4.84 21.39
CA MET A 156 -2.57 -4.47 20.00
C MET A 156 -1.88 -3.10 19.92
N ILE A 157 -2.34 -2.12 20.70
CA ILE A 157 -1.72 -0.78 20.72
C ILE A 157 -0.34 -0.82 21.39
N ALA A 158 -0.21 -1.54 22.50
CA ALA A 158 1.06 -1.69 23.22
C ALA A 158 2.11 -2.40 22.36
N ASN A 159 1.71 -3.48 21.67
CA ASN A 159 2.55 -4.22 20.75
C ASN A 159 3.04 -3.33 19.60
N ASN A 160 2.13 -2.59 18.96
CA ASN A 160 2.49 -1.71 17.85
C ASN A 160 3.49 -0.62 18.29
N TYR A 161 3.25 -0.01 19.45
CA TYR A 161 4.18 0.96 20.03
C TYR A 161 5.57 0.34 20.29
N ALA A 162 5.63 -0.82 20.95
CA ALA A 162 6.88 -1.53 21.21
C ALA A 162 7.60 -1.95 19.92
N THR A 163 6.84 -2.37 18.90
CA THR A 163 7.37 -2.75 17.58
C THR A 163 8.01 -1.55 16.89
N ILE A 164 7.38 -0.37 16.91
CA ILE A 164 7.98 0.85 16.34
C ILE A 164 9.26 1.22 17.10
N GLN A 165 9.29 1.11 18.42
CA GLN A 165 10.51 1.36 19.20
C GLN A 165 11.63 0.39 18.81
N TYR A 166 11.33 -0.90 18.71
CA TYR A 166 12.26 -1.92 18.24
C TYR A 166 12.80 -1.57 16.84
N LEU A 167 11.94 -1.19 15.90
CA LEU A 167 12.34 -0.80 14.54
C LEU A 167 13.26 0.43 14.52
N VAL A 168 13.02 1.42 15.40
CA VAL A 168 13.89 2.60 15.52
C VAL A 168 15.29 2.22 16.03
N GLU A 169 15.37 1.26 16.94
CA GLU A 169 16.63 0.76 17.50
C GLU A 169 17.41 -0.10 16.49
N HIS A 170 16.72 -0.84 15.62
CA HIS A 170 17.30 -1.80 14.66
C HIS A 170 17.27 -1.28 13.22
N LYS A 171 17.05 0.02 13.00
CA LYS A 171 16.92 0.64 11.67
C LYS A 171 18.16 0.51 10.77
N GLY A 172 19.31 0.20 11.36
CA GLY A 172 20.58 0.02 10.64
C GLY A 172 20.87 -1.43 10.28
N ASP A 173 20.04 -2.37 10.73
CA ASP A 173 20.24 -3.79 10.48
C ASP A 173 19.74 -4.17 9.09
N ASP A 174 20.35 -5.19 8.50
CA ASP A 174 19.89 -5.73 7.23
C ASP A 174 18.51 -6.36 7.39
N PHE A 175 17.62 -6.09 6.43
CA PHE A 175 16.27 -6.64 6.46
C PHE A 175 16.27 -8.08 5.94
N SER A 176 15.93 -9.04 6.81
CA SER A 176 15.85 -10.46 6.49
C SER A 176 14.45 -11.04 6.73
N LYS A 177 14.25 -12.29 6.30
CA LYS A 177 13.02 -13.05 6.57
C LYS A 177 12.80 -13.24 8.08
N GLU A 178 13.86 -13.53 8.83
CA GLU A 178 13.81 -13.68 10.27
C GLU A 178 13.45 -12.36 10.95
N ALA A 179 13.98 -11.23 10.46
CA ALA A 179 13.61 -9.91 10.94
C ALA A 179 12.12 -9.64 10.68
N LEU A 180 11.60 -9.96 9.49
CA LEU A 180 10.18 -9.83 9.16
C LEU A 180 9.29 -10.67 10.09
N LEU A 181 9.64 -11.94 10.32
CA LEU A 181 8.90 -12.83 11.21
C LEU A 181 8.98 -12.36 12.67
N ASN A 182 10.12 -11.83 13.11
CA ASN A 182 10.25 -11.25 14.43
C ASN A 182 9.38 -9.99 14.59
N ILE A 183 9.35 -9.10 13.60
CA ILE A 183 8.45 -7.93 13.58
C ILE A 183 7.00 -8.39 13.67
N HIS A 184 6.62 -9.40 12.90
CA HIS A 184 5.29 -9.99 12.96
C HIS A 184 4.98 -10.55 14.37
N HIS A 185 5.92 -11.26 14.99
CA HIS A 185 5.78 -11.75 16.36
C HIS A 185 5.53 -10.60 17.35
N LEU A 186 6.36 -9.56 17.32
CA LEU A 186 6.26 -8.41 18.23
C LEU A 186 4.91 -7.69 18.09
N ILE A 187 4.43 -7.47 16.87
CA ILE A 187 3.16 -6.77 16.65
C ILE A 187 1.96 -7.65 17.02
N SER A 188 2.06 -8.97 16.83
CA SER A 188 0.93 -9.90 16.99
C SER A 188 0.86 -10.58 18.37
N THR A 189 1.89 -10.46 19.21
CA THR A 189 2.03 -11.15 20.51
C THR A 189 0.76 -11.08 21.37
N ASN A 190 0.18 -12.22 21.73
CA ASN A 190 -1.06 -12.36 22.51
C ASN A 190 -2.29 -11.66 21.89
N THR A 191 -2.32 -11.49 20.57
CA THR A 191 -3.48 -10.89 19.87
C THR A 191 -4.09 -11.78 18.79
N LEU A 192 -3.39 -12.84 18.37
CA LEU A 192 -3.95 -13.83 17.43
C LEU A 192 -4.76 -14.91 18.16
N GLU A 193 -5.62 -15.63 17.42
CA GLU A 193 -6.40 -16.74 17.98
C GLU A 193 -5.52 -17.94 18.32
N LYS A 194 -4.51 -18.21 17.47
CA LYS A 194 -3.50 -19.24 17.69
C LYS A 194 -2.16 -18.57 17.90
N THR A 195 -1.53 -18.85 19.03
CA THR A 195 -0.19 -18.33 19.34
C THR A 195 0.88 -18.87 18.38
N THR A 196 0.63 -20.01 17.73
CA THR A 196 1.51 -20.59 16.71
C THR A 196 1.59 -19.76 15.43
N ASP A 197 0.62 -18.87 15.21
CA ASP A 197 0.59 -18.01 14.01
C ASP A 197 1.42 -16.74 14.24
N GLU A 198 1.80 -16.44 15.49
CA GLU A 198 2.61 -15.27 15.84
C GLU A 198 4.05 -15.45 15.35
N GLY A 199 4.49 -14.56 14.47
CA GLY A 199 5.81 -14.67 13.85
C GLY A 199 5.98 -15.84 12.89
N ALA A 200 4.90 -16.36 12.32
CA ALA A 200 4.94 -17.42 11.33
C ALA A 200 4.21 -17.04 10.04
N PHE A 201 4.59 -17.67 8.92
CA PHE A 201 3.74 -17.67 7.73
C PHE A 201 2.54 -18.58 7.96
N ARG A 202 1.39 -18.21 7.38
CA ARG A 202 0.21 -19.07 7.38
C ARG A 202 0.51 -20.37 6.63
N THR A 203 -0.17 -21.43 7.06
CA THR A 203 0.03 -22.79 6.54
C THR A 203 -1.14 -23.29 5.68
N ASP A 204 -2.20 -22.50 5.57
CA ASP A 204 -3.39 -22.81 4.78
C ASP A 204 -3.91 -21.58 4.02
N ASP A 205 -4.84 -21.82 3.10
CA ASP A 205 -5.47 -20.82 2.22
C ASP A 205 -6.84 -20.34 2.74
N SER A 206 -7.06 -20.39 4.07
CA SER A 206 -8.35 -20.00 4.68
C SER A 206 -8.58 -18.49 4.73
N ILE A 207 -7.55 -17.67 4.49
CA ILE A 207 -7.63 -16.21 4.56
C ILE A 207 -8.13 -15.63 3.23
N MET A 208 -9.10 -14.72 3.32
CA MET A 208 -9.66 -14.00 2.18
C MET A 208 -10.05 -12.58 2.59
N VAL A 209 -10.00 -11.65 1.64
CA VAL A 209 -10.51 -10.29 1.84
C VAL A 209 -11.97 -10.27 1.44
N MET A 210 -12.84 -10.06 2.41
CA MET A 210 -14.29 -10.03 2.22
C MET A 210 -14.87 -8.66 2.54
N ASN A 211 -15.94 -8.31 1.84
CA ASN A 211 -16.78 -7.20 2.21
C ASN A 211 -17.71 -7.64 3.35
N ASN A 212 -17.53 -7.06 4.54
CA ASN A 212 -18.27 -7.42 5.75
C ASN A 212 -19.78 -7.13 5.68
N ILE A 213 -20.25 -6.35 4.69
CA ILE A 213 -21.67 -6.00 4.55
C ILE A 213 -22.42 -7.03 3.70
N ASN A 214 -21.86 -7.42 2.55
CA ASN A 214 -22.55 -8.29 1.58
C ASN A 214 -21.95 -9.70 1.49
N GLY A 215 -20.84 -9.97 2.18
CA GLY A 215 -20.15 -11.26 2.15
C GLY A 215 -19.38 -11.55 0.86
N GLU A 216 -19.25 -10.58 -0.05
CA GLU A 216 -18.52 -10.75 -1.31
C GLU A 216 -17.02 -10.92 -1.02
N VAL A 217 -16.42 -11.98 -1.56
CA VAL A 217 -14.96 -12.14 -1.59
C VAL A 217 -14.39 -11.16 -2.61
N VAL A 218 -13.70 -10.13 -2.12
CA VAL A 218 -13.10 -9.06 -2.93
C VAL A 218 -11.74 -9.50 -3.48
N HIS A 219 -10.99 -10.27 -2.69
CA HIS A 219 -9.68 -10.77 -3.09
C HIS A 219 -9.33 -12.06 -2.32
N THR A 220 -8.74 -13.01 -3.04
CA THR A 220 -8.11 -14.20 -2.47
C THR A 220 -6.59 -14.04 -2.63
N PRO A 221 -5.82 -14.00 -1.52
CA PRO A 221 -4.36 -13.96 -1.56
C PRO A 221 -3.75 -15.17 -2.31
N PRO A 222 -2.45 -15.14 -2.65
CA PRO A 222 -1.71 -16.29 -3.20
C PRO A 222 -1.82 -17.55 -2.31
N SER A 223 -1.36 -18.72 -2.75
CA SER A 223 -1.35 -19.90 -1.86
C SER A 223 -0.33 -19.74 -0.73
N ALA A 224 -0.56 -20.37 0.42
CA ALA A 224 0.37 -20.44 1.56
C ALA A 224 1.72 -21.00 1.11
N SER A 225 1.68 -21.99 0.22
CA SER A 225 2.86 -22.63 -0.36
C SER A 225 3.72 -21.69 -1.22
N ASP A 226 3.16 -20.59 -1.72
CA ASP A 226 3.88 -19.62 -2.56
C ASP A 226 4.54 -18.50 -1.74
N ILE A 227 4.13 -18.28 -0.48
CA ILE A 227 4.51 -17.09 0.31
C ILE A 227 6.03 -16.92 0.40
N GLU A 228 6.75 -17.99 0.75
CA GLU A 228 8.20 -17.91 0.92
C GLU A 228 8.90 -17.49 -0.38
N GLY A 229 8.47 -18.05 -1.51
CA GLY A 229 9.01 -17.70 -2.82
C GLY A 229 8.67 -16.26 -3.23
N LEU A 230 7.51 -15.75 -2.83
CA LEU A 230 7.08 -14.38 -3.13
C LEU A 230 7.81 -13.33 -2.29
N ILE A 231 8.10 -13.62 -1.03
CA ILE A 231 8.84 -12.70 -0.16
C ILE A 231 10.29 -12.57 -0.61
N GLY A 232 10.91 -13.67 -1.06
CA GLY A 232 12.21 -13.63 -1.75
C GLY A 232 13.38 -13.09 -0.92
N LEU A 233 13.22 -12.98 0.41
CA LEU A 233 14.27 -12.59 1.35
C LEU A 233 15.04 -13.84 1.76
N THR A 234 16.28 -13.97 1.27
CA THR A 234 17.25 -14.99 1.73
C THR A 234 17.82 -14.63 3.09
#